data_AF-A0A9D7EJP5-F1
#
_entry.id   AF-A0A9D7EJP5-F1
#
_cell.length_a   1.000
_cell.length_b   1.000
_cell.length_c   1.000
_cell.angle_alpha   90.00
_cell.angle_beta   90.00
_cell.angle_gamma   90.00
#
_symmetry.space_group_name_H-M   'P 1'
#
loop_
_entity.id
_entity.type
_entity.pdbx_description
1 polymer ?
#
loop_
_entity_poly.entity_id
_entity_poly.type
_entity_poly.pdbx_seq_one_letter_code
_entity_poly.pdbx_strand_id
1 'polypeptide(L)'
;MSQKSFSSSRRSKLSRRTIDSEKTVPELLEEIKSTLPPVKNLLEVYRDYVKISEQFIRHNKLITLPDDIALEVIPTPEFVRHTFPYAAYSPPAPLDNSQRGQYWVTPIPVDITPEDRALLQRNHNPYQAHLISLHEGFPGHHVQMTLAASLSSRVRKLFDSNVFLEGWALYCEEMMWEQGYFKDVRYRLMQLYLELWRACRVVIDVKLHTGLMSFTEAVNLLVETAQLDKLSAIAEVKRYSQSPTQPLSYLVGKRQILSLRSDCEKLWGDRFSLCEFHDRLLGLGSVPMNLARTALLEHL
;
A
#
# COMPACT_ATOMS: atom_id res chain seq x y z
N MET A 1 31.70 -11.10 29.06
CA MET A 1 32.48 -10.09 28.29
C MET A 1 32.40 -10.50 26.83
N SER A 2 31.87 -9.79 25.85
CA SER A 2 31.33 -8.43 25.72
C SER A 2 30.32 -8.48 24.56
N GLN A 3 29.04 -8.20 24.83
CA GLN A 3 28.04 -7.88 23.81
C GLN A 3 28.15 -6.37 23.54
N LYS A 4 28.61 -5.98 22.34
CA LYS A 4 28.61 -4.57 21.93
C LYS A 4 27.37 -4.25 21.10
N SER A 5 26.52 -3.46 21.74
CA SER A 5 25.50 -2.53 21.25
C SER A 5 25.31 -2.40 19.74
N PHE A 6 24.12 -2.76 19.26
CA PHE A 6 23.54 -2.15 18.08
C PHE A 6 23.14 -0.71 18.39
N SER A 7 23.67 0.20 17.56
CA SER A 7 23.48 1.65 17.58
C SER A 7 22.00 2.05 17.66
N SER A 8 21.61 2.57 18.81
CA SER A 8 20.38 3.31 19.04
C SER A 8 20.61 4.79 18.72
N SER A 9 20.46 5.21 17.47
CA SER A 9 20.37 6.65 17.19
C SER A 9 19.57 6.88 15.91
N ARG A 10 18.65 7.86 15.97
CA ARG A 10 17.59 8.23 15.00
C ARG A 10 16.24 7.53 15.14
N ARG A 11 15.67 7.50 16.36
CA ARG A 11 14.20 7.64 16.50
C ARG A 11 13.89 9.13 16.54
N SER A 12 13.40 9.67 15.44
CA SER A 12 12.90 11.04 15.37
C SER A 12 11.73 11.20 16.35
N LYS A 13 11.70 12.33 17.06
CA LYS A 13 10.63 12.71 17.98
C LYS A 13 9.34 12.98 17.18
N LEU A 14 8.58 11.92 16.87
CA LEU A 14 7.20 12.03 16.38
C LEU A 14 6.36 12.77 17.44
N SER A 15 5.73 13.87 17.05
CA SER A 15 4.89 14.66 17.95
C SER A 15 3.65 13.87 18.33
N ARG A 16 3.57 13.45 19.60
CA ARG A 16 2.43 12.79 20.22
C ARG A 16 1.23 13.74 20.24
N ARG A 17 0.38 13.72 19.21
CA ARG A 17 -1.04 14.01 19.45
C ARG A 17 -1.67 12.73 19.99
N THR A 18 -2.23 12.89 21.17
CA THR A 18 -2.42 11.91 22.24
C THR A 18 -3.46 10.88 21.86
N ILE A 19 -3.05 9.61 21.76
CA ILE A 19 -3.96 8.49 22.01
C ILE A 19 -4.46 8.65 23.44
N ASP A 20 -5.75 8.46 23.65
CA ASP A 20 -6.33 8.33 24.99
C ASP A 20 -5.70 7.11 25.68
N SER A 21 -4.87 7.36 26.70
CA SER A 21 -4.08 6.31 27.36
C SER A 21 -4.94 5.32 28.14
N GLU A 22 -6.21 5.66 28.40
CA GLU A 22 -7.14 4.80 29.12
C GLU A 22 -7.85 3.80 28.21
N LYS A 23 -7.80 3.99 26.88
CA LYS A 23 -8.42 3.08 25.92
C LYS A 23 -7.51 1.92 25.55
N THR A 24 -8.09 0.74 25.48
CA THR A 24 -7.44 -0.45 24.93
C THR A 24 -7.25 -0.33 23.42
N VAL A 25 -6.33 -1.13 22.86
CA VAL A 25 -6.09 -1.16 21.40
C VAL A 25 -7.37 -1.49 20.60
N PRO A 26 -8.21 -2.47 20.99
CA PRO A 26 -9.48 -2.73 20.31
C PRO A 26 -10.45 -1.54 20.33
N GLU A 27 -10.58 -0.84 21.45
CA GLU A 27 -11.47 0.33 21.55
C GLU A 27 -11.01 1.48 20.65
N LEU A 28 -9.70 1.74 20.61
CA LEU A 28 -9.10 2.73 19.72
C LEU A 28 -9.29 2.35 18.25
N LEU A 29 -9.11 1.07 17.91
CA LEU A 29 -9.29 0.59 16.55
C LEU A 29 -10.75 0.75 16.11
N GLU A 30 -11.71 0.44 16.98
CA GLU A 30 -13.13 0.60 16.67
C GLU A 30 -13.53 2.07 16.50
N GLU A 31 -12.99 2.98 17.32
CA GLU A 31 -13.14 4.43 17.13
C GLU A 31 -12.60 4.89 15.77
N ILE A 32 -11.38 4.44 15.42
CA ILE A 32 -10.76 4.77 14.15
C ILE A 32 -11.61 4.23 12.99
N LYS A 33 -12.02 2.96 13.02
CA LYS A 33 -12.87 2.32 11.99
C LYS A 33 -14.24 2.99 11.85
N SER A 34 -14.77 3.54 12.95
CA SER A 34 -16.06 4.25 12.96
C SER A 34 -15.99 5.68 12.43
N THR A 35 -14.79 6.21 12.17
CA THR A 35 -14.63 7.56 11.60
C THR A 35 -15.14 7.57 10.15
N LEU A 36 -16.11 8.44 9.86
CA LEU A 36 -16.70 8.56 8.52
C LEU A 36 -16.10 9.76 7.76
N PRO A 37 -15.91 9.63 6.43
CA PRO A 37 -15.51 10.75 5.59
C PRO A 37 -16.68 11.72 5.33
N PRO A 38 -16.39 12.94 4.83
CA PRO A 38 -17.44 13.79 4.29
C PRO A 38 -18.11 13.11 3.08
N VAL A 39 -19.45 13.19 3.01
CA VAL A 39 -20.22 12.65 1.87
C VAL A 39 -19.99 13.48 0.60
N LYS A 40 -19.97 14.81 0.76
CA LYS A 40 -19.66 15.75 -0.33
C LYS A 40 -18.14 15.95 -0.41
N ASN A 41 -17.65 16.25 -1.61
CA ASN A 41 -16.24 16.54 -1.88
C ASN A 41 -15.29 15.37 -1.59
N LEU A 42 -15.79 14.13 -1.54
CA LEU A 42 -14.95 12.94 -1.34
C LEU A 42 -13.78 12.90 -2.33
N LEU A 43 -14.04 13.21 -3.60
CA LEU A 43 -13.01 13.21 -4.64
C LEU A 43 -11.91 14.26 -4.38
N GLU A 44 -12.29 15.44 -3.85
CA GLU A 44 -11.31 16.47 -3.47
C GLU A 44 -10.43 16.02 -2.30
N VAL A 45 -10.99 15.27 -1.35
CA VAL A 45 -10.19 14.69 -0.24
C VAL A 45 -9.09 13.76 -0.78
N TYR A 46 -9.40 12.91 -1.76
CA TYR A 46 -8.39 12.06 -2.40
C TYR A 46 -7.38 12.86 -3.24
N ARG A 47 -7.82 13.92 -3.92
CA ARG A 47 -6.91 14.85 -4.63
C ARG A 47 -5.93 15.51 -3.68
N ASP A 48 -6.39 15.93 -2.50
CA ASP A 48 -5.54 16.49 -1.46
C ASP A 48 -4.54 15.46 -0.94
N TYR A 49 -4.94 14.20 -0.72
CA TYR A 49 -4.03 13.14 -0.31
C TYR A 49 -2.91 12.91 -1.33
N VAL A 50 -3.26 12.78 -2.61
CA VAL A 50 -2.30 12.63 -3.72
C VAL A 50 -1.33 13.81 -3.80
N LYS A 51 -1.85 15.03 -3.71
CA LYS A 51 -1.04 16.26 -3.77
C LYS A 51 -0.07 16.37 -2.60
N ILE A 52 -0.53 16.12 -1.38
CA ILE A 52 0.30 16.23 -0.18
C ILE A 52 1.37 15.13 -0.16
N SER A 53 1.04 13.91 -0.58
CA SER A 53 2.01 12.83 -0.65
C SER A 53 3.08 13.07 -1.71
N GLU A 54 2.72 13.56 -2.90
CA GLU A 54 3.68 13.96 -3.94
C GLU A 54 4.63 15.06 -3.43
N GLN A 55 4.08 16.11 -2.82
CA GLN A 55 4.90 17.21 -2.27
C GLN A 55 5.87 16.69 -1.21
N PHE A 56 5.43 15.77 -0.35
CA PHE A 56 6.27 15.21 0.69
C PHE A 56 7.43 14.39 0.12
N ILE A 57 7.18 13.51 -0.86
CA ILE A 57 8.25 12.68 -1.45
C ILE A 57 9.28 13.53 -2.20
N ARG A 58 8.84 14.60 -2.90
CA ARG A 58 9.74 15.55 -3.56
C ARG A 58 10.58 16.33 -2.54
N HIS A 59 9.93 16.88 -1.51
CA HIS A 59 10.61 17.67 -0.48
C HIS A 59 11.68 16.87 0.27
N ASN A 60 11.36 15.62 0.63
CA ASN A 60 12.27 14.76 1.39
C ASN A 60 13.23 13.96 0.49
N LYS A 61 13.18 14.15 -0.83
CA LYS A 61 14.00 13.44 -1.83
C LYS A 61 13.95 11.92 -1.62
N LEU A 62 12.74 11.38 -1.57
CA LEU A 62 12.54 9.96 -1.31
C LEU A 62 12.67 9.13 -2.58
N ILE A 63 12.26 9.68 -3.73
CA ILE A 63 12.32 9.06 -5.06
C ILE A 63 12.52 10.17 -6.09
N THR A 64 13.32 9.95 -7.13
CA THR A 64 13.41 10.88 -8.26
C THR A 64 12.17 10.71 -9.14
N LEU A 65 11.35 11.75 -9.21
CA LEU A 65 10.14 11.76 -10.03
C LEU A 65 10.34 12.57 -11.31
N PRO A 66 9.75 12.16 -12.45
CA PRO A 66 9.62 13.02 -13.61
C PRO A 66 8.93 14.35 -13.25
N ASP A 67 9.31 15.43 -13.93
CA ASP A 67 8.72 16.76 -13.69
C ASP A 67 7.25 16.83 -14.14
N ASP A 68 6.88 16.03 -15.14
CA ASP A 68 5.55 15.96 -15.74
C ASP A 68 4.71 14.78 -15.25
N ILE A 69 5.17 14.04 -14.23
CA ILE A 69 4.38 12.95 -13.63
C ILE A 69 3.05 13.51 -13.11
N ALA A 70 1.96 12.83 -13.45
CA ALA A 70 0.62 13.28 -13.10
C ALA A 70 -0.32 12.09 -12.89
N LEU A 71 -1.12 12.18 -11.83
CA LEU A 71 -2.15 11.22 -11.48
C LEU A 71 -3.53 11.90 -11.54
N GLU A 72 -4.42 11.38 -12.38
CA GLU A 72 -5.76 11.91 -12.51
C GLU A 72 -6.72 11.24 -11.51
N VAL A 73 -7.16 11.98 -10.49
CA VAL A 73 -8.13 11.46 -9.52
C VAL A 73 -9.55 11.71 -10.03
N ILE A 74 -10.25 10.64 -10.42
CA ILE A 74 -11.55 10.67 -11.07
C ILE A 74 -12.55 9.72 -10.38
N PRO A 75 -13.87 9.94 -10.55
CA PRO A 75 -14.85 8.96 -10.09
C PRO A 75 -14.66 7.63 -10.80
N THR A 76 -14.78 6.51 -10.08
CA THR A 76 -14.80 5.18 -10.69
C THR A 76 -15.87 5.13 -11.80
N PRO A 77 -15.51 4.73 -13.04
CA PRO A 77 -16.47 4.66 -14.14
C PRO A 77 -17.65 3.75 -13.82
N GLU A 78 -18.86 4.16 -14.21
CA GLU A 78 -20.12 3.52 -13.78
C GLU A 78 -20.15 2.01 -14.03
N PHE A 79 -19.69 1.59 -15.21
CA PHE A 79 -19.69 0.18 -15.64
C PHE A 79 -18.77 -0.73 -14.80
N VAL A 80 -17.84 -0.20 -14.00
CA VAL A 80 -16.90 -0.97 -13.16
C VAL A 80 -17.07 -0.74 -11.66
N ARG A 81 -17.99 0.12 -11.22
CA ARG A 81 -18.20 0.42 -9.78
C ARG A 81 -18.55 -0.81 -8.93
N HIS A 82 -19.23 -1.79 -9.52
CA HIS A 82 -19.60 -3.03 -8.83
C HIS A 82 -18.38 -3.94 -8.58
N THR A 83 -17.32 -3.80 -9.38
CA THR A 83 -16.07 -4.55 -9.25
C THR A 83 -15.07 -3.82 -8.35
N PHE A 84 -15.05 -2.49 -8.40
CA PHE A 84 -14.19 -1.65 -7.57
C PHE A 84 -15.06 -0.81 -6.63
N PRO A 85 -15.51 -1.35 -5.50
CA PRO A 85 -16.47 -0.66 -4.61
C PRO A 85 -15.83 0.45 -3.77
N TYR A 86 -14.52 0.67 -3.88
CA TYR A 86 -13.76 1.55 -3.00
C TYR A 86 -12.88 2.54 -3.78
N ALA A 87 -11.65 2.15 -4.09
CA ALA A 87 -10.72 2.93 -4.88
C ALA A 87 -9.74 1.97 -5.56
N ALA A 88 -9.21 2.35 -6.72
CA ALA A 88 -8.27 1.53 -7.48
C ALA A 88 -7.40 2.38 -8.39
N TYR A 89 -6.15 1.99 -8.59
CA TYR A 89 -5.31 2.55 -9.63
C TYR A 89 -5.59 1.87 -10.99
N SER A 90 -5.74 2.71 -12.02
CA SER A 90 -5.72 2.28 -13.42
C SER A 90 -4.48 2.86 -14.08
N PRO A 91 -3.49 2.01 -14.42
CA PRO A 91 -2.28 2.47 -15.07
C PRO A 91 -2.55 2.96 -16.50
N PRO A 92 -1.73 3.87 -17.04
CA PRO A 92 -1.72 4.13 -18.48
C PRO A 92 -1.33 2.86 -19.23
N ALA A 93 -1.74 2.75 -20.50
CA ALA A 93 -1.28 1.62 -21.29
C ALA A 93 0.26 1.68 -21.44
N PRO A 94 0.98 0.56 -21.26
CA PRO A 94 2.45 0.60 -21.20
C PRO A 94 3.16 1.10 -22.46
N LEU A 95 2.46 1.16 -23.60
CA LEU A 95 2.98 1.59 -24.89
C LEU A 95 2.38 2.91 -25.37
N ASP A 96 1.47 3.53 -24.61
CA ASP A 96 0.90 4.82 -24.97
C ASP A 96 1.94 5.94 -24.83
N ASN A 97 1.83 6.96 -25.67
CA ASN A 97 2.66 8.16 -25.56
C ASN A 97 2.28 8.99 -24.31
N SER A 98 1.02 8.91 -23.89
CA SER A 98 0.52 9.58 -22.68
C SER A 98 0.57 8.63 -21.49
N GLN A 99 1.59 8.76 -20.66
CA GLN A 99 1.77 7.98 -19.44
C GLN A 99 1.01 8.60 -18.24
N ARG A 100 -0.30 8.81 -18.42
CA ARG A 100 -1.18 9.37 -17.39
C ARG A 100 -2.01 8.28 -16.73
N GLY A 101 -1.71 7.98 -15.47
CA GLY A 101 -2.49 7.05 -14.66
C GLY A 101 -3.75 7.71 -14.12
N GLN A 102 -4.75 6.88 -13.83
CA GLN A 102 -6.00 7.30 -13.21
C GLN A 102 -6.13 6.67 -11.84
N TYR A 103 -6.49 7.48 -10.85
CA TYR A 103 -6.89 7.00 -9.54
C TYR A 103 -8.41 7.07 -9.43
N TRP A 104 -9.04 5.90 -9.52
CA TRP A 104 -10.49 5.77 -9.42
C TRP A 104 -10.93 5.78 -7.97
N VAL A 105 -11.87 6.67 -7.65
CA VAL A 105 -12.51 6.74 -6.33
C VAL A 105 -14.01 6.53 -6.51
N THR A 106 -14.55 5.50 -5.88
CA THR A 106 -15.96 5.13 -6.08
C THR A 106 -16.84 6.12 -5.33
N PRO A 107 -17.75 6.84 -6.02
CA PRO A 107 -18.59 7.82 -5.36
C PRO A 107 -19.63 7.14 -4.48
N ILE A 108 -20.00 7.79 -3.38
CA ILE A 108 -21.10 7.37 -2.52
C ILE A 108 -22.39 7.93 -3.10
N PRO A 109 -23.36 7.09 -3.51
CA PRO A 109 -24.63 7.58 -4.06
C PRO A 109 -25.37 8.49 -3.08
N VAL A 110 -25.98 9.55 -3.60
CA VAL A 110 -26.77 10.49 -2.78
C VAL A 110 -28.18 9.97 -2.50
N ASP A 111 -28.75 9.15 -3.37
CA ASP A 111 -30.14 8.69 -3.32
C ASP A 111 -30.27 7.23 -2.85
N ILE A 112 -29.71 6.93 -1.68
CA ILE A 112 -29.78 5.60 -1.03
C ILE A 112 -30.20 5.74 0.44
N THR A 113 -30.58 4.62 1.06
CA THR A 113 -30.96 4.59 2.47
C THR A 113 -29.82 5.10 3.36
N PRO A 114 -30.12 5.74 4.51
CA PRO A 114 -29.11 6.13 5.48
C PRO A 114 -28.21 4.95 5.90
N GLU A 115 -28.78 3.76 6.02
CA GLU A 115 -28.08 2.53 6.38
C GLU A 115 -27.06 2.11 5.31
N ASP A 116 -27.47 2.04 4.04
CA ASP A 116 -26.57 1.71 2.93
C ASP A 116 -25.48 2.77 2.75
N ARG A 117 -25.84 4.04 2.95
CA ARG A 117 -24.87 5.15 2.88
C ARG A 117 -23.80 5.02 3.95
N ALA A 118 -24.20 4.73 5.19
CA ALA A 118 -23.25 4.53 6.28
C ALA A 118 -22.29 3.37 5.99
N LEU A 119 -22.79 2.28 5.40
CA LEU A 119 -21.95 1.15 4.97
C LEU A 119 -20.92 1.57 3.92
N LEU A 120 -21.33 2.28 2.86
CA LEU A 120 -20.43 2.75 1.81
C LEU A 120 -19.45 3.82 2.31
N GLN A 121 -19.87 4.69 3.24
CA GLN A 121 -18.98 5.67 3.87
C GLN A 121 -17.84 5.00 4.65
N ARG A 122 -18.10 3.86 5.30
CA ARG A 122 -17.06 3.11 6.04
C ARG A 122 -15.95 2.60 5.13
N ASN A 123 -16.24 2.28 3.87
CA ASN A 123 -15.20 1.92 2.90
C ASN A 123 -14.19 3.07 2.77
N HIS A 124 -14.67 4.31 2.78
CA HIS A 124 -13.90 5.54 2.70
C HIS A 124 -13.47 6.12 4.06
N ASN A 125 -13.26 5.27 5.05
CA ASN A 125 -12.67 5.67 6.33
C ASN A 125 -11.41 6.55 6.09
N PRO A 126 -11.32 7.77 6.65
CA PRO A 126 -10.25 8.71 6.31
C PRO A 126 -8.81 8.19 6.56
N TYR A 127 -8.60 7.36 7.58
CA TYR A 127 -7.28 6.80 7.88
C TYR A 127 -6.88 5.77 6.83
N GLN A 128 -7.80 4.87 6.47
CA GLN A 128 -7.61 3.90 5.41
C GLN A 128 -7.53 4.56 4.02
N ALA A 129 -8.35 5.59 3.76
CA ALA A 129 -8.40 6.37 2.52
C ALA A 129 -7.07 7.06 2.22
N HIS A 130 -6.42 7.62 3.23
CA HIS A 130 -5.12 8.22 3.06
C HIS A 130 -4.03 7.16 2.81
N LEU A 131 -4.04 6.06 3.55
CA LEU A 131 -3.08 4.96 3.35
C LEU A 131 -3.20 4.34 1.95
N ILE A 132 -4.42 4.08 1.48
CA ILE A 132 -4.63 3.57 0.11
C ILE A 132 -4.20 4.60 -0.95
N SER A 133 -4.29 5.91 -0.66
CA SER A 133 -3.80 6.94 -1.59
C SER A 133 -2.27 6.89 -1.73
N LEU A 134 -1.55 6.49 -0.67
CA LEU A 134 -0.11 6.21 -0.77
C LEU A 134 0.17 4.93 -1.57
N HIS A 135 -0.67 3.91 -1.38
CA HIS A 135 -0.57 2.60 -2.04
C HIS A 135 -0.81 2.70 -3.57
N GLU A 136 -1.88 3.36 -3.97
CA GLU A 136 -2.31 3.46 -5.37
C GLU A 136 -1.59 4.60 -6.10
N GLY A 137 -1.34 5.70 -5.39
CA GLY A 137 -0.78 6.93 -5.95
C GLY A 137 0.70 7.11 -5.66
N PHE A 138 1.02 8.19 -4.92
CA PHE A 138 2.39 8.54 -4.56
C PHE A 138 2.72 8.07 -3.14
N PRO A 139 3.78 7.28 -2.90
CA PRO A 139 4.78 6.78 -3.87
C PRO A 139 4.53 5.37 -4.44
N GLY A 140 3.34 4.79 -4.26
CA GLY A 140 3.03 3.41 -4.64
C GLY A 140 2.88 3.15 -6.15
N HIS A 141 1.78 2.50 -6.56
CA HIS A 141 1.62 1.95 -7.90
C HIS A 141 1.79 2.98 -9.02
N HIS A 142 1.26 4.19 -8.84
CA HIS A 142 1.39 5.22 -9.87
C HIS A 142 2.85 5.54 -10.19
N VAL A 143 3.68 5.77 -9.19
CA VAL A 143 5.11 6.06 -9.39
C VAL A 143 5.81 4.85 -10.00
N GLN A 144 5.60 3.67 -9.43
CA GLN A 144 6.22 2.43 -9.90
C GLN A 144 5.94 2.16 -11.38
N MET A 145 4.67 2.18 -11.78
CA MET A 145 4.26 1.83 -13.14
C MET A 145 4.62 2.91 -14.14
N THR A 146 4.53 4.20 -13.75
CA THR A 146 4.97 5.30 -14.61
C THR A 146 6.46 5.25 -14.90
N LEU A 147 7.29 4.96 -13.89
CA LEU A 147 8.73 4.80 -14.08
C LEU A 147 9.05 3.57 -14.93
N ALA A 148 8.38 2.43 -14.69
CA ALA A 148 8.54 1.22 -15.50
C ALA A 148 8.21 1.47 -16.99
N ALA A 149 7.16 2.24 -17.29
CA ALA A 149 6.78 2.56 -18.65
C ALA A 149 7.80 3.47 -19.38
N SER A 150 8.65 4.18 -18.64
CA SER A 150 9.73 5.01 -19.21
C SER A 150 10.98 4.19 -19.62
N LEU A 151 11.08 2.92 -19.22
CA LEU A 151 12.25 2.08 -19.49
C LEU A 151 12.42 1.76 -20.99
N SER A 152 13.64 1.52 -21.46
CA SER A 152 13.86 1.18 -22.87
C SER A 152 13.39 -0.23 -23.26
N SER A 153 13.33 -1.16 -22.31
CA SER A 153 13.00 -2.56 -22.55
C SER A 153 11.49 -2.78 -22.61
N ARG A 154 10.98 -3.21 -23.77
CA ARG A 154 9.55 -3.58 -23.93
C ARG A 154 9.10 -4.66 -22.95
N VAL A 155 9.96 -5.65 -22.66
CA VAL A 155 9.64 -6.72 -21.69
C VAL A 155 9.39 -6.13 -20.31
N ARG A 156 10.25 -5.18 -19.86
CA ARG A 156 10.09 -4.52 -18.56
C ARG A 156 8.94 -3.53 -18.48
N LYS A 157 8.39 -3.11 -19.63
CA LYS A 157 7.14 -2.33 -19.69
C LYS A 157 5.88 -3.20 -19.60
N LEU A 158 5.93 -4.39 -20.18
CA LEU A 158 4.74 -5.22 -20.43
C LEU A 158 4.50 -6.29 -19.37
N PHE A 159 5.52 -6.67 -18.62
CA PHE A 159 5.43 -7.76 -17.65
C PHE A 159 5.85 -7.28 -16.27
N ASP A 160 5.01 -7.61 -15.29
CA ASP A 160 5.22 -7.28 -13.89
C ASP A 160 5.21 -8.53 -13.01
N SER A 161 6.01 -8.51 -11.95
CA SER A 161 5.91 -9.46 -10.84
C SER A 161 4.88 -8.95 -9.82
N ASN A 162 3.81 -9.72 -9.57
CA ASN A 162 2.83 -9.39 -8.52
C ASN A 162 3.46 -9.23 -7.13
N VAL A 163 4.56 -9.95 -6.84
CA VAL A 163 5.30 -9.83 -5.57
C VAL A 163 6.03 -8.50 -5.50
N PHE A 164 6.63 -8.03 -6.60
CA PHE A 164 7.22 -6.71 -6.64
C PHE A 164 6.16 -5.62 -6.54
N LEU A 165 5.11 -5.71 -7.38
CA LEU A 165 4.08 -4.68 -7.52
C LEU A 165 3.37 -4.41 -6.19
N GLU A 166 2.79 -5.45 -5.59
CA GLU A 166 2.05 -5.33 -4.32
C GLU A 166 3.00 -5.11 -3.14
N GLY A 167 4.20 -5.67 -3.22
CA GLY A 167 5.24 -5.47 -2.24
C GLY A 167 5.72 -4.03 -2.16
N TRP A 168 5.89 -3.38 -3.31
CA TRP A 168 6.34 -1.99 -3.42
C TRP A 168 5.31 -1.04 -2.80
N ALA A 169 4.04 -1.19 -3.17
CA ALA A 169 2.99 -0.32 -2.66
C ALA A 169 2.82 -0.48 -1.13
N LEU A 170 2.84 -1.71 -0.61
CA LEU A 170 2.77 -1.94 0.84
C LEU A 170 4.06 -1.49 1.57
N TYR A 171 5.23 -1.59 0.93
CA TYR A 171 6.47 -1.02 1.43
C TYR A 171 6.40 0.51 1.52
N CYS A 172 5.81 1.18 0.52
CA CYS A 172 5.65 2.62 0.49
C CYS A 172 4.83 3.16 1.66
N GLU A 173 3.77 2.44 2.07
CA GLU A 173 3.01 2.81 3.26
C GLU A 173 3.92 2.84 4.51
N GLU A 174 4.76 1.80 4.71
CA GLU A 174 5.70 1.73 5.86
C GLU A 174 6.73 2.84 5.77
N MET A 175 7.33 3.02 4.60
CA MET A 175 8.38 4.00 4.36
C MET A 175 7.87 5.41 4.64
N MET A 176 6.66 5.77 4.19
CA MET A 176 6.07 7.08 4.47
C MET A 176 5.89 7.31 5.99
N TRP A 177 5.48 6.28 6.74
CA TRP A 177 5.45 6.36 8.21
C TRP A 177 6.86 6.58 8.80
N GLU A 178 7.87 5.80 8.37
CA GLU A 178 9.26 5.92 8.82
C GLU A 178 9.85 7.32 8.56
N GLN A 179 9.50 7.94 7.43
CA GLN A 179 9.95 9.29 7.07
C GLN A 179 9.18 10.40 7.81
N GLY A 180 8.18 10.05 8.63
CA GLY A 180 7.43 11.02 9.44
C GLY A 180 6.33 11.75 8.67
N TYR A 181 5.81 11.16 7.59
CA TYR A 181 4.68 11.70 6.83
C TYR A 181 3.44 11.88 7.71
N PHE A 182 3.08 10.84 8.45
CA PHE A 182 1.99 10.90 9.42
C PHE A 182 2.52 11.30 10.79
N LYS A 183 1.98 12.38 11.35
CA LYS A 183 2.24 12.76 12.75
C LYS A 183 1.26 12.14 13.74
N ASP A 184 0.11 11.71 13.24
CA ASP A 184 -0.94 11.10 14.03
C ASP A 184 -0.77 9.57 14.02
N VAL A 185 -0.55 9.01 15.22
CA VAL A 185 -0.31 7.59 15.44
C VAL A 185 -1.54 6.71 15.13
N ARG A 186 -2.74 7.29 15.02
CA ARG A 186 -3.93 6.57 14.53
C ARG A 186 -3.74 6.04 13.11
N TYR A 187 -2.99 6.74 12.25
CA TYR A 187 -2.60 6.21 10.94
C TYR A 187 -1.71 4.98 11.07
N ARG A 188 -0.78 4.97 12.04
CA ARG A 188 0.06 3.78 12.30
C ARG A 188 -0.78 2.61 12.80
N LEU A 189 -1.74 2.86 13.69
CA LEU A 189 -2.63 1.80 14.16
C LEU A 189 -3.48 1.23 13.02
N MET A 190 -4.07 2.09 12.18
CA MET A 190 -4.81 1.65 10.98
C MET A 190 -3.92 0.88 10.01
N GLN A 191 -2.70 1.35 9.75
CA GLN A 191 -1.74 0.65 8.90
C GLN A 191 -1.39 -0.74 9.44
N LEU A 192 -1.09 -0.87 10.74
CA LEU A 192 -0.79 -2.16 11.37
C LEU A 192 -2.00 -3.11 11.31
N TYR A 193 -3.21 -2.58 11.45
CA TYR A 193 -4.45 -3.33 11.25
C TYR A 193 -4.59 -3.86 9.82
N LEU A 194 -4.36 -3.00 8.82
CA LEU A 194 -4.40 -3.40 7.41
C LEU A 194 -3.29 -4.40 7.07
N GLU A 195 -2.11 -4.27 7.68
CA GLU A 195 -1.00 -5.20 7.52
C GLU A 195 -1.27 -6.56 8.17
N LEU A 196 -1.94 -6.61 9.33
CA LEU A 196 -2.39 -7.85 9.95
C LEU A 196 -3.30 -8.64 8.99
N TRP A 197 -4.21 -7.95 8.31
CA TRP A 197 -5.01 -8.57 7.26
C TRP A 197 -4.14 -9.14 6.11
N ARG A 198 -3.12 -8.40 5.64
CA ARG A 198 -2.16 -8.92 4.65
C ARG A 198 -1.32 -10.09 5.19
N ALA A 199 -1.06 -10.16 6.49
CA ALA A 199 -0.42 -11.31 7.12
C ALA A 199 -1.32 -12.56 7.11
N CYS A 200 -2.62 -12.38 7.41
CA CYS A 200 -3.60 -13.45 7.26
C CYS A 200 -3.67 -13.95 5.82
N ARG A 201 -3.58 -13.07 4.81
CA ARG A 201 -3.54 -13.47 3.40
C ARG A 201 -2.42 -14.46 3.09
N VAL A 202 -1.22 -14.27 3.64
CA VAL A 202 -0.10 -15.22 3.43
C VAL A 202 -0.45 -16.61 3.98
N VAL A 203 -1.00 -16.67 5.19
CA VAL A 203 -1.38 -17.94 5.84
C VAL A 203 -2.52 -18.62 5.06
N ILE A 204 -3.54 -17.86 4.69
CA ILE A 204 -4.71 -18.35 3.96
C ILE A 204 -4.29 -18.86 2.59
N ASP A 205 -3.56 -18.08 1.81
CA ASP A 205 -3.19 -18.45 0.44
C ASP A 205 -2.40 -19.76 0.41
N VAL A 206 -1.39 -19.89 1.28
CA VAL A 206 -0.61 -21.14 1.37
C VAL A 206 -1.46 -22.31 1.83
N LYS A 207 -2.21 -22.17 2.94
CA LYS A 207 -2.95 -23.31 3.51
C LYS A 207 -4.17 -23.72 2.69
N LEU A 208 -4.88 -22.76 2.11
CA LEU A 208 -6.06 -23.02 1.27
C LEU A 208 -5.66 -23.80 0.01
N HIS A 209 -4.60 -23.36 -0.68
CA HIS A 209 -4.15 -24.00 -1.93
C HIS A 209 -3.31 -25.26 -1.73
N THR A 210 -2.90 -25.57 -0.50
CA THR A 210 -2.27 -26.85 -0.13
C THR A 210 -3.22 -27.84 0.55
N GLY A 211 -4.52 -27.50 0.65
CA GLY A 211 -5.52 -28.37 1.27
C GLY A 211 -5.42 -28.50 2.79
N LEU A 212 -4.66 -27.61 3.45
CA LEU A 212 -4.46 -27.57 4.91
C LEU A 212 -5.44 -26.63 5.63
N MET A 213 -6.32 -25.97 4.90
CA MET A 213 -7.36 -25.06 5.41
C MET A 213 -8.57 -25.10 4.48
N SER A 214 -9.75 -25.26 5.06
CA SER A 214 -11.02 -25.14 4.35
C SER A 214 -11.41 -23.68 4.12
N PHE A 215 -12.34 -23.45 3.19
CA PHE A 215 -12.92 -22.12 2.95
C PHE A 215 -13.46 -21.47 4.23
N THR A 216 -14.21 -22.23 5.04
CA THR A 216 -14.81 -21.71 6.28
C THR A 216 -13.75 -21.33 7.31
N GLU A 217 -12.69 -22.13 7.47
CA GLU A 217 -11.58 -21.80 8.36
C GLU A 217 -10.84 -20.53 7.92
N ALA A 218 -10.66 -20.34 6.60
CA ALA A 218 -10.08 -19.12 6.05
C ALA A 218 -10.95 -17.88 6.35
N VAL A 219 -12.28 -18.00 6.22
CA VAL A 219 -13.22 -16.92 6.55
C VAL A 219 -13.15 -16.60 8.04
N ASN A 220 -13.19 -17.62 8.90
CA ASN A 220 -13.11 -17.43 10.35
C ASN A 220 -11.78 -16.76 10.74
N LEU A 221 -10.66 -17.14 10.12
CA LEU A 221 -9.37 -16.48 10.38
C LEU A 221 -9.41 -14.98 10.07
N LEU A 222 -10.07 -14.55 8.99
CA LEU A 222 -10.22 -13.12 8.68
C LEU A 222 -11.15 -12.39 9.65
N VAL A 223 -12.22 -13.04 10.09
CA VAL A 223 -13.18 -12.45 11.04
C VAL A 223 -12.57 -12.33 12.44
N GLU A 224 -11.96 -13.41 12.95
CA GLU A 224 -11.49 -13.50 14.32
C GLU A 224 -10.16 -12.77 14.52
N THR A 225 -9.22 -12.92 13.58
CA THR A 225 -7.87 -12.34 13.72
C THR A 225 -7.77 -10.97 13.06
N ALA A 226 -8.23 -10.84 11.82
CA ALA A 226 -8.14 -9.58 11.08
C ALA A 226 -9.35 -8.66 11.30
N GLN A 227 -10.35 -9.08 12.09
CA GLN A 227 -11.55 -8.29 12.44
C GLN A 227 -12.26 -7.69 11.23
N LEU A 228 -12.29 -8.42 10.12
CA LEU A 228 -13.13 -8.08 8.97
C LEU A 228 -14.59 -8.42 9.28
N ASP A 229 -15.51 -7.68 8.66
CA ASP A 229 -16.91 -8.10 8.64
C ASP A 229 -17.03 -9.42 7.84
N LYS A 230 -17.98 -10.26 8.25
CA LYS A 230 -18.14 -11.61 7.70
C LYS A 230 -18.39 -11.60 6.19
N LEU A 231 -19.10 -10.61 5.66
CA LEU A 231 -19.40 -10.54 4.23
C LEU A 231 -18.15 -10.19 3.41
N SER A 232 -17.37 -9.20 3.83
CA SER A 232 -16.07 -8.88 3.23
C SER A 232 -15.09 -10.05 3.35
N ALA A 233 -15.05 -10.73 4.49
CA ALA A 233 -14.21 -11.91 4.67
C ALA A 233 -14.57 -13.03 3.67
N ILE A 234 -15.86 -13.31 3.47
CA ILE A 234 -16.33 -14.28 2.46
C ILE A 234 -15.93 -13.84 1.05
N ALA A 235 -16.12 -12.56 0.71
CA ALA A 235 -15.78 -12.03 -0.61
C ALA A 235 -14.27 -12.16 -0.89
N GLU A 236 -13.43 -11.83 0.09
CA GLU A 236 -11.99 -11.96 -0.02
C GLU A 236 -11.54 -13.41 -0.15
N VAL A 237 -12.06 -14.35 0.66
CA VAL A 237 -11.67 -15.76 0.54
C VAL A 237 -12.11 -16.36 -0.81
N LYS A 238 -13.27 -15.95 -1.35
CA LYS A 238 -13.65 -16.31 -2.74
C LYS A 238 -12.61 -15.82 -3.74
N ARG A 239 -12.17 -14.56 -3.63
CA ARG A 239 -11.13 -14.00 -4.49
C ARG A 239 -9.81 -14.77 -4.35
N TYR A 240 -9.39 -15.07 -3.12
CA TYR A 240 -8.16 -15.82 -2.86
C TYR A 240 -8.19 -17.22 -3.48
N SER A 241 -9.34 -17.91 -3.41
CA SER A 241 -9.50 -19.25 -4.01
C SER A 241 -9.36 -19.28 -5.54
N GLN A 242 -9.53 -18.14 -6.21
CA GLN A 242 -9.45 -18.01 -7.67
C GLN A 242 -8.09 -17.50 -8.16
N SER A 243 -7.20 -17.09 -7.27
CA SER A 243 -5.95 -16.42 -7.62
C SER A 243 -4.82 -16.86 -6.68
N PRO A 244 -4.39 -18.14 -6.74
CA PRO A 244 -3.28 -18.62 -5.93
C PRO A 244 -2.04 -17.74 -6.11
N THR A 245 -1.28 -17.53 -5.03
CA THR A 245 -0.05 -16.72 -4.97
C THR A 245 -0.24 -15.20 -5.02
N GLN A 246 -1.41 -14.68 -5.43
CA GLN A 246 -1.66 -13.24 -5.45
C GLN A 246 -1.88 -12.67 -4.04
N PRO A 247 -2.68 -13.26 -3.14
CA PRO A 247 -2.91 -12.67 -1.81
C PRO A 247 -1.64 -12.60 -0.96
N LEU A 248 -0.71 -13.57 -1.10
CA LEU A 248 0.55 -13.55 -0.35
C LEU A 248 1.54 -12.49 -0.87
N SER A 249 1.37 -12.00 -2.09
CA SER A 249 2.37 -11.20 -2.81
C SER A 249 2.65 -9.87 -2.10
N TYR A 250 1.62 -9.27 -1.50
CA TYR A 250 1.68 -8.04 -0.72
C TYR A 250 2.75 -8.09 0.39
N LEU A 251 2.52 -8.93 1.42
CA LEU A 251 3.40 -8.94 2.59
C LEU A 251 4.74 -9.61 2.30
N VAL A 252 4.75 -10.66 1.47
CA VAL A 252 6.01 -11.31 1.06
C VAL A 252 6.89 -10.31 0.30
N GLY A 253 6.31 -9.57 -0.64
CA GLY A 253 6.99 -8.53 -1.40
C GLY A 253 7.53 -7.41 -0.51
N LYS A 254 6.70 -6.83 0.37
CA LYS A 254 7.14 -5.80 1.33
C LYS A 254 8.34 -6.28 2.14
N ARG A 255 8.28 -7.51 2.69
CA ARG A 255 9.37 -8.08 3.48
C ARG A 255 10.65 -8.28 2.66
N GLN A 256 10.53 -8.70 1.40
CA GLN A 256 11.69 -8.85 0.52
C GLN A 256 12.34 -7.49 0.20
N ILE A 257 11.54 -6.44 -0.05
CA ILE A 257 12.05 -5.08 -0.28
C ILE A 257 12.71 -4.52 0.98
N LEU A 258 12.08 -4.65 2.16
CA LEU A 258 12.69 -4.21 3.44
C LEU A 258 14.01 -4.94 3.73
N SER A 259 14.05 -6.24 3.47
CA SER A 259 15.28 -7.02 3.61
C SER A 259 16.35 -6.55 2.61
N LEU A 260 15.98 -6.30 1.36
CA LEU A 260 16.92 -5.81 0.34
C LEU A 260 17.45 -4.42 0.69
N ARG A 261 16.58 -3.51 1.18
CA ARG A 261 16.98 -2.20 1.68
C ARG A 261 18.02 -2.31 2.79
N SER A 262 17.75 -3.14 3.80
CA SER A 262 18.67 -3.39 4.92
C SER A 262 20.03 -3.94 4.47
N ASP A 263 20.05 -4.80 3.45
CA ASP A 263 21.30 -5.32 2.91
C ASP A 263 22.07 -4.26 2.10
N CYS A 264 21.36 -3.42 1.32
CA CYS A 264 21.95 -2.29 0.61
C CYS A 264 22.48 -1.22 1.58
N GLU A 265 21.77 -0.92 2.67
CA GLU A 265 22.22 0.00 3.74
C GLU A 265 23.56 -0.45 4.32
N LYS A 266 23.72 -1.74 4.60
CA LYS A 266 24.97 -2.30 5.12
C LYS A 266 26.09 -2.28 4.08
N LEU A 267 25.77 -2.64 2.83
CA LEU A 267 26.75 -2.80 1.76
C LEU A 267 27.24 -1.45 1.23
N TRP A 268 26.35 -0.47 1.06
CA TRP A 268 26.69 0.84 0.49
C TRP A 268 27.22 1.81 1.55
N GLY A 269 26.98 1.53 2.85
CA GLY A 269 27.54 2.26 3.97
C GLY A 269 27.21 3.75 3.90
N ASP A 270 28.23 4.60 4.02
CA ASP A 270 28.08 6.06 4.01
C ASP A 270 27.54 6.62 2.68
N ARG A 271 27.59 5.83 1.59
CA ARG A 271 27.00 6.21 0.30
C ARG A 271 25.50 5.91 0.22
N PHE A 272 24.95 5.13 1.15
CA PHE A 272 23.55 4.78 1.11
C PHE A 272 22.67 6.04 1.22
N SER A 273 21.78 6.21 0.26
CA SER A 273 20.64 7.10 0.38
C SER A 273 19.37 6.37 -0.01
N LEU A 274 18.26 6.74 0.66
CA LEU A 274 16.97 6.13 0.39
C LEU A 274 16.49 6.43 -1.04
N CYS A 275 16.79 7.63 -1.55
CA CYS A 275 16.53 8.02 -2.94
C CYS A 275 17.26 7.10 -3.92
N GLU A 276 18.57 6.92 -3.74
CA GLU A 276 19.37 6.08 -4.64
C GLU A 276 18.90 4.62 -4.62
N PHE A 277 18.54 4.11 -3.44
CA PHE A 277 17.97 2.77 -3.31
C PHE A 277 16.67 2.63 -4.14
N HIS A 278 15.73 3.56 -4.00
CA HIS A 278 14.48 3.52 -4.74
C HIS A 278 14.68 3.71 -6.24
N ASP A 279 15.52 4.66 -6.65
CA ASP A 279 15.79 4.95 -8.06
C ASP A 279 16.43 3.74 -8.75
N ARG A 280 17.40 3.08 -8.08
CA ARG A 280 18.01 1.84 -8.59
C ARG A 280 16.99 0.70 -8.66
N LEU A 281 16.16 0.52 -7.63
CA LEU A 281 15.17 -0.55 -7.57
C LEU A 281 14.09 -0.38 -8.65
N LEU A 282 13.50 0.81 -8.77
CA LEU A 282 12.45 1.12 -9.76
C LEU A 282 13.00 1.20 -11.19
N GLY A 283 14.28 1.57 -11.35
CA GLY A 283 14.98 1.56 -12.64
C GLY A 283 15.14 0.15 -13.25
N LEU A 284 14.91 -0.90 -12.47
CA LEU A 284 14.84 -2.27 -12.98
C LEU A 284 13.48 -2.60 -13.60
N GLY A 285 12.44 -1.81 -13.34
CA GLY A 285 11.05 -2.18 -13.58
C GLY A 285 10.56 -3.20 -12.54
N SER A 286 9.36 -3.72 -12.72
CA SER A 286 8.72 -4.63 -11.75
C SER A 286 9.20 -6.08 -11.88
N VAL A 287 10.52 -6.28 -11.93
CA VAL A 287 11.13 -7.60 -12.09
C VAL A 287 10.91 -8.49 -10.86
N PRO A 288 11.02 -9.83 -10.99
CA PRO A 288 11.05 -10.72 -9.84
C PRO A 288 12.05 -10.27 -8.77
N MET A 289 11.63 -10.30 -7.50
CA MET A 289 12.41 -9.76 -6.38
C MET A 289 13.80 -10.39 -6.19
N ASN A 290 13.99 -11.65 -6.59
CA ASN A 290 15.30 -12.29 -6.58
C ASN A 290 16.25 -11.64 -7.61
N LEU A 291 15.78 -11.33 -8.81
CA LEU A 291 16.56 -10.62 -9.82
C LEU A 291 16.86 -9.18 -9.40
N ALA A 292 15.88 -8.49 -8.80
CA ALA A 292 16.10 -7.17 -8.22
C ALA A 292 17.20 -7.18 -7.16
N ARG A 293 17.16 -8.18 -6.26
CA ARG A 293 18.17 -8.38 -5.22
C ARG A 293 19.55 -8.63 -5.81
N THR A 294 19.69 -9.56 -6.77
CA THR A 294 20.94 -9.82 -7.47
C THR A 294 21.50 -8.54 -8.08
N ALA A 295 20.68 -7.79 -8.82
CA ALA A 295 21.10 -6.57 -9.50
C ALA A 295 21.60 -5.47 -8.52
N LEU A 296 20.96 -5.31 -7.35
CA LEU A 296 21.35 -4.28 -6.39
C LEU A 296 22.56 -4.67 -5.52
N LEU A 297 22.82 -5.96 -5.33
CA LEU A 297 23.90 -6.44 -4.45
C LEU A 297 25.18 -6.83 -5.20
N GLU A 298 25.10 -7.29 -6.45
CA GLU A 298 26.27 -7.80 -7.20
C GLU A 298 26.95 -6.73 -8.06
N HIS A 299 26.29 -5.61 -8.39
CA HIS A 299 26.84 -4.58 -9.27
C HIS A 299 27.56 -3.43 -8.52
N LEU A 300 28.51 -3.77 -7.64
CA LEU A 300 29.53 -2.84 -7.14
C LEU A 300 30.89 -3.11 -7.78
#